data_AF-A0A4U7B7H3-F1
#
_entry.id   AF-A0A4U7B7H3-F1
#
_cell.length_a   1.000
_cell.length_b   1.000
_cell.length_c   1.000
_cell.angle_alpha   90.00
_cell.angle_beta   90.00
_cell.angle_gamma   90.00
#
_symmetry.space_group_name_H-M   'P 1'
#
loop_
_entity.id
_entity.type
_entity.pdbx_description
1 polymer ?
#
loop_
_entity_poly.entity_id
_entity_poly.type
_entity_poly.pdbx_seq_one_letter_code
_entity_poly.pdbx_strand_id
1 'polypeptide(L)'
;MSASSIPNLATLRGRGGPRGRGRGRGTAPGGITNKTEGDQAKTKDGIVQQTDNDAASSRASAVSLGYLQDPYAFAFASIPPPRRYPLINRGTYVRSIAIDRLVKSFLDTDNGSRKQIISLGAGSDTRFFRFSGVPNLIYHEFDFASNTTTKVNRTLENYPMRAALQSANTASTDVRVAPTKDALYSKSLNIHPLDLREIYTTSAAQAKLENLDPDAPTLILSECCLTYLTRDDGTKILNHILRQMLHPSTPAAVVFYEPIKPKDAFGQTMTSNLGSRGIEMPALHEIPTLEAHRQRIKQLGLPRTGARTVYDIYTGQPGPIAEQTPLHNAHDSSPTQPPPTITASDPDSEAEGSTTPRPSFSNASADTTTLSSSSDDKASQQEKSPSKMWITPQERERVERLEWLDEVEEWKLLASHYCVAWGWRDGSVDQMSEEGDGGGGGTKDEVFSRAWGDIAGWWREEERRDDELHGVASPGGGGDMESQFGAGGRGPALESGSRTQEGVAGLNMRTRTFTSGVPTREQLVRGQYGRRDVDGG
;
A
#
# COMPACT_ATOMS: atom_id res chain seq x y z
N MET A 1 12.77 -5.35 32.39
CA MET A 1 13.70 -5.31 31.24
C MET A 1 13.44 -4.00 30.53
N SER A 2 14.33 -3.01 30.68
CA SER A 2 14.21 -1.71 30.02
C SER A 2 14.28 -1.88 28.51
N ALA A 3 13.27 -1.37 27.79
CA ALA A 3 13.23 -1.40 26.33
C ALA A 3 14.52 -0.79 25.76
N SER A 4 15.19 -1.53 24.88
CA SER A 4 16.27 -1.03 24.04
C SER A 4 15.76 0.20 23.29
N SER A 5 16.46 1.33 23.44
CA SER A 5 16.11 2.61 22.81
C SER A 5 16.00 2.45 21.31
N ILE A 6 14.81 2.70 20.77
CA ILE A 6 14.53 2.72 19.33
C ILE A 6 15.47 3.77 18.68
N PRO A 7 16.26 3.41 17.64
CA PRO A 7 17.20 4.34 17.03
C PRO A 7 16.48 5.53 16.39
N ASN A 8 17.06 6.72 16.55
CA ASN A 8 16.54 7.94 15.95
C ASN A 8 16.72 7.87 14.42
N LEU A 9 15.63 7.76 13.66
CA LEU A 9 15.65 7.72 12.20
C LEU A 9 16.35 8.94 11.56
N ALA A 10 16.55 10.05 12.30
CA ALA A 10 17.34 11.19 11.87
C ALA A 10 18.85 10.93 11.85
N THR A 11 19.37 9.99 12.66
CA THR A 11 20.78 9.56 12.62
C THR A 11 21.03 8.55 11.51
N LEU A 12 19.97 7.97 10.95
CA LEU A 12 19.99 7.11 9.77
C LEU A 12 19.99 7.91 8.45
N ARG A 13 20.59 9.10 8.44
CA ARG A 13 21.03 9.78 7.20
C ARG A 13 22.56 9.73 7.15
N GLY A 14 23.10 9.04 6.15
CA GLY A 14 24.53 8.89 5.94
C GLY A 14 25.27 10.23 6.11
N ARG A 15 26.28 10.22 6.99
CA ARG A 15 27.11 11.39 7.29
C ARG A 15 28.05 11.65 6.11
N GLY A 16 27.59 12.37 5.10
CA GLY A 16 28.39 12.63 3.90
C GLY A 16 27.86 13.78 3.04
N GLY A 17 28.05 15.02 3.51
CA GLY A 17 27.84 16.22 2.72
C GLY A 17 28.53 17.43 3.37
N PRO A 18 29.36 18.20 2.65
CA PRO A 18 30.13 19.29 3.25
C PRO A 18 29.21 20.44 3.65
N ARG A 19 29.29 20.86 4.91
CA ARG A 19 28.61 22.06 5.43
C ARG A 19 29.21 23.31 4.77
N GLY A 20 28.55 23.82 3.74
CA GLY A 20 28.81 25.16 3.21
C GLY A 20 28.49 26.23 4.27
N ARG A 21 29.52 26.83 4.86
CA ARG A 21 29.41 28.02 5.71
C ARG A 21 29.15 29.24 4.82
N GLY A 22 27.88 29.54 4.55
CA GLY A 22 27.46 30.84 4.06
C GLY A 22 27.35 31.84 5.22
N ARG A 23 28.31 32.77 5.31
CA ARG A 23 28.25 33.93 6.23
C ARG A 23 27.18 34.91 5.72
N GLY A 24 25.98 34.86 6.30
CA GLY A 24 24.97 35.91 6.19
C GLY A 24 25.15 36.95 7.30
N ARG A 25 25.42 38.19 6.92
CA ARG A 25 25.61 39.38 7.76
C ARG A 25 24.29 39.71 8.48
N GLY A 26 24.37 40.01 9.77
CA GLY A 26 23.21 40.19 10.65
C GLY A 26 22.33 41.40 10.33
N THR A 27 21.04 41.23 10.59
CA THR A 27 20.04 42.28 10.81
C THR A 27 19.34 42.02 12.14
N ALA A 28 19.10 43.12 12.87
CA ALA A 28 18.68 43.21 14.27
C ALA A 28 17.27 42.63 14.56
N PRO A 29 16.92 42.39 15.84
CA PRO A 29 15.68 41.72 16.24
C PRO A 29 14.53 42.73 16.40
N GLY A 30 13.41 42.51 15.71
CA GLY A 30 12.22 43.35 15.90
C GLY A 30 11.15 43.08 14.85
N GLY A 31 10.17 42.24 15.20
CA GLY A 31 8.96 42.03 14.41
C GLY A 31 8.39 40.65 14.64
N ILE A 32 7.46 40.51 15.59
CA ILE A 32 6.52 39.39 15.60
C ILE A 32 5.62 39.61 14.39
N THR A 33 6.00 39.05 13.24
CA THR A 33 5.11 38.98 12.08
C THR A 33 4.09 37.89 12.36
N ASN A 34 2.86 38.26 12.68
CA ASN A 34 1.73 37.33 12.66
C ASN A 34 1.63 36.76 11.24
N LYS A 35 2.13 35.54 11.02
CA LYS A 35 1.95 34.83 9.76
C LYS A 35 0.47 34.59 9.55
N THR A 36 -0.08 35.08 8.44
CA THR A 36 -1.47 34.83 8.08
C THR A 36 -1.71 33.33 7.90
N GLU A 37 -2.95 32.86 8.04
CA GLU A 37 -3.31 31.45 7.82
C GLU A 37 -2.87 30.98 6.42
N GLY A 38 -2.95 31.84 5.41
CA GLY A 38 -2.48 31.56 4.05
C GLY A 38 -0.95 31.37 3.95
N ASP A 39 -0.15 32.11 4.71
CA ASP A 39 1.31 31.94 4.73
C ASP A 39 1.72 30.62 5.43
N GLN A 40 0.95 30.21 6.43
CA GLN A 40 1.17 28.93 7.12
C GLN A 40 0.81 27.76 6.22
N ALA A 41 -0.32 27.82 5.51
CA ALA A 41 -0.72 26.81 4.54
C ALA A 41 0.33 26.63 3.42
N LYS A 42 0.79 27.72 2.80
CA LYS A 42 1.87 27.67 1.79
C LYS A 42 3.18 27.08 2.33
N THR A 43 3.51 27.37 3.59
CA THR A 43 4.70 26.79 4.24
C THR A 43 4.54 25.28 4.43
N LYS A 44 3.36 24.82 4.88
CA LYS A 44 3.04 23.39 5.03
C LYS A 44 3.10 22.66 3.68
N ASP A 45 2.48 23.23 2.65
CA ASP A 45 2.49 22.65 1.30
C ASP A 45 3.90 22.54 0.73
N GLY A 46 4.75 23.56 0.96
CA GLY A 46 6.16 23.52 0.57
C GLY A 46 6.95 22.39 1.25
N ILE A 47 6.61 22.02 2.50
CA ILE A 47 7.22 20.88 3.20
C ILE A 47 6.73 19.55 2.59
N VAL A 48 5.43 19.44 2.28
CA VAL A 48 4.86 18.25 1.63
C VAL A 48 5.47 18.05 0.25
N GLN A 49 5.60 19.10 -0.57
CA GLN A 49 6.23 19.01 -1.89
C GLN A 49 7.67 18.48 -1.82
N GLN A 50 8.42 18.81 -0.75
CA GLN A 50 9.80 18.34 -0.57
C GLN A 50 9.91 16.85 -0.22
N THR A 51 8.83 16.17 0.19
CA THR A 51 8.90 14.74 0.50
C THR A 51 9.13 13.90 -0.77
N ASP A 52 8.78 14.42 -1.95
CA ASP A 52 9.11 13.81 -3.24
C ASP A 52 10.62 13.65 -3.42
N ASN A 53 11.43 14.65 -3.03
CA ASN A 53 12.88 14.56 -3.12
C ASN A 53 13.45 13.41 -2.25
N ASP A 54 12.84 13.16 -1.08
CA ASP A 54 13.21 12.04 -0.21
C ASP A 54 12.86 10.69 -0.86
N ALA A 55 11.72 10.60 -1.55
CA ALA A 55 11.28 9.43 -2.29
C ALA A 55 12.17 9.16 -3.51
N ALA A 56 12.41 10.17 -4.36
CA ALA A 56 13.29 10.10 -5.52
C ALA A 56 14.70 9.67 -5.14
N SER A 57 15.25 10.24 -4.07
CA SER A 57 16.58 9.87 -3.54
C SER A 57 16.62 8.42 -3.05
N SER A 58 15.56 7.93 -2.40
CA SER A 58 15.50 6.55 -1.92
C SER A 58 15.36 5.55 -3.06
N ARG A 59 14.58 5.88 -4.09
CA ARG A 59 14.49 5.11 -5.33
C ARG A 59 15.83 5.04 -6.05
N ALA A 60 16.52 6.16 -6.21
CA ALA A 60 17.84 6.20 -6.85
C ALA A 60 18.91 5.42 -6.07
N SER A 61 18.89 5.46 -4.74
CA SER A 61 19.71 4.59 -3.89
C SER A 61 19.44 3.11 -4.18
N ALA A 62 18.18 2.68 -4.15
CA ALA A 62 17.79 1.30 -4.41
C ALA A 62 18.20 0.83 -5.82
N VAL A 63 18.07 1.68 -6.84
CA VAL A 63 18.53 1.39 -8.21
C VAL A 63 20.05 1.26 -8.27
N SER A 64 20.79 2.18 -7.65
CA SER A 64 22.27 2.15 -7.66
C SER A 64 22.87 0.90 -7.00
N LEU A 65 22.11 0.28 -6.11
CA LEU A 65 22.50 -0.93 -5.38
C LEU A 65 21.87 -2.21 -5.95
N GLY A 66 21.18 -2.13 -7.09
CA GLY A 66 20.64 -3.30 -7.80
C GLY A 66 19.35 -3.89 -7.22
N TYR A 67 18.67 -3.18 -6.31
CA TYR A 67 17.35 -3.61 -5.82
C TYR A 67 16.30 -3.50 -6.92
N LEU A 68 16.30 -2.38 -7.64
CA LEU A 68 15.34 -2.02 -8.67
C LEU A 68 16.03 -1.82 -10.02
N GLN A 69 15.32 -2.18 -11.09
CA GLN A 69 15.70 -1.84 -12.45
C GLN A 69 14.83 -0.68 -12.93
N ASP A 70 15.43 0.50 -13.03
CA ASP A 70 14.74 1.69 -13.49
C ASP A 70 15.73 2.67 -14.14
N PRO A 71 15.78 2.72 -15.48
CA PRO A 71 16.72 3.59 -16.18
C PRO A 71 16.38 5.08 -16.06
N TYR A 72 15.21 5.43 -15.52
CA TYR A 72 14.73 6.81 -15.42
C TYR A 72 14.93 7.41 -14.02
N ALA A 73 15.17 6.59 -12.99
CA ALA A 73 15.23 7.02 -11.59
C ALA A 73 16.27 8.13 -11.33
N PHE A 74 17.42 8.10 -12.02
CA PHE A 74 18.48 9.10 -11.84
C PHE A 74 18.13 10.48 -12.43
N ALA A 75 17.08 10.62 -13.23
CA ALA A 75 16.65 11.92 -13.75
C ALA A 75 16.14 12.86 -12.64
N PHE A 76 15.73 12.30 -11.50
CA PHE A 76 15.11 13.02 -10.39
C PHE A 76 15.96 13.05 -9.11
N ALA A 77 17.17 12.51 -9.14
CA ALA A 77 18.04 12.44 -7.97
C ALA A 77 19.39 13.13 -8.23
N SER A 78 20.09 13.46 -7.15
CA SER A 78 21.50 13.87 -7.24
C SER A 78 22.35 12.72 -7.80
N ILE A 79 23.42 13.08 -8.52
CA ILE A 79 24.37 12.12 -9.08
C ILE A 79 25.76 12.39 -8.46
N PRO A 80 26.38 11.42 -7.75
CA PRO A 80 25.82 10.10 -7.40
C PRO A 80 24.67 10.23 -6.38
N PRO A 81 23.72 9.26 -6.35
CA PRO A 81 22.63 9.29 -5.39
C PRO A 81 23.15 9.11 -3.96
N PRO A 82 22.52 9.76 -2.95
CA PRO A 82 22.86 9.51 -1.57
C PRO A 82 22.46 8.07 -1.19
N ARG A 83 23.41 7.30 -0.67
CA ARG A 83 23.14 5.94 -0.19
C ARG A 83 22.19 5.98 1.01
N ARG A 84 21.12 5.18 0.96
CA ARG A 84 20.21 4.91 2.08
C ARG A 84 20.60 3.62 2.80
N TYR A 85 20.13 3.47 4.04
CA TYR A 85 20.35 2.26 4.85
C TYR A 85 19.66 1.04 4.22
N PRO A 86 20.17 -0.18 4.44
CA PRO A 86 19.61 -1.41 3.84
C PRO A 86 18.11 -1.57 4.07
N LEU A 87 17.60 -1.28 5.28
CA LEU A 87 16.16 -1.34 5.58
C LEU A 87 15.32 -0.35 4.72
N ILE A 88 15.87 0.81 4.37
CA ILE A 88 15.21 1.80 3.51
C ILE A 88 15.22 1.32 2.06
N ASN A 89 16.32 0.73 1.58
CA ASN A 89 16.40 0.16 0.24
C ASN A 89 15.45 -1.03 0.09
N ARG A 90 15.38 -1.94 1.08
CA ARG A 90 14.42 -3.04 1.14
C ARG A 90 12.98 -2.54 1.16
N GLY A 91 12.67 -1.53 1.97
CA GLY A 91 11.34 -0.90 1.98
C GLY A 91 10.96 -0.30 0.63
N THR A 92 11.89 0.44 0.00
CA THR A 92 11.71 1.04 -1.33
C THR A 92 11.49 -0.01 -2.41
N TYR A 93 12.22 -1.13 -2.32
CA TYR A 93 12.05 -2.26 -3.20
C TYR A 93 10.64 -2.86 -3.08
N VAL A 94 10.22 -3.25 -1.88
CA VAL A 94 8.91 -3.87 -1.64
C VAL A 94 7.75 -2.95 -2.04
N ARG A 95 7.84 -1.66 -1.67
CA ARG A 95 6.93 -0.60 -2.10
C ARG A 95 6.75 -0.62 -3.62
N SER A 96 7.86 -0.62 -4.36
CA SER A 96 7.83 -0.55 -5.83
C SER A 96 7.23 -1.81 -6.44
N ILE A 97 7.72 -2.99 -6.08
CA ILE A 97 7.27 -4.24 -6.71
C ILE A 97 5.82 -4.59 -6.37
N ALA A 98 5.32 -4.19 -5.20
CA ALA A 98 3.96 -4.50 -4.79
C ALA A 98 2.95 -3.72 -5.64
N ILE A 99 3.20 -2.42 -5.81
CA ILE A 99 2.40 -1.56 -6.68
C ILE A 99 2.56 -2.00 -8.14
N ASP A 100 3.80 -2.27 -8.58
CA ASP A 100 4.05 -2.72 -9.94
C ASP A 100 3.38 -4.06 -10.25
N ARG A 101 3.26 -4.99 -9.27
CA ARG A 101 2.52 -6.24 -9.45
C ARG A 101 1.04 -5.98 -9.70
N LEU A 102 0.40 -5.11 -8.92
CA LEU A 102 -1.01 -4.76 -9.09
C LEU A 102 -1.25 -4.04 -10.43
N VAL A 103 -0.39 -3.07 -10.77
CA VAL A 103 -0.44 -2.35 -12.04
C VAL A 103 -0.24 -3.30 -13.21
N LYS A 104 0.79 -4.15 -13.17
CA LYS A 104 1.08 -5.10 -14.25
C LYS A 104 -0.05 -6.11 -14.43
N SER A 105 -0.56 -6.68 -13.34
CA SER A 105 -1.72 -7.58 -13.40
C SER A 105 -2.92 -6.92 -14.08
N PHE A 106 -3.17 -5.63 -13.84
CA PHE A 106 -4.22 -4.89 -14.56
C PHE A 106 -3.86 -4.67 -16.03
N LEU A 107 -2.63 -4.23 -16.35
CA LEU A 107 -2.22 -3.94 -17.72
C LEU A 107 -2.18 -5.20 -18.61
N ASP A 108 -1.86 -6.36 -18.04
CA ASP A 108 -1.78 -7.66 -18.72
C ASP A 108 -3.17 -8.26 -19.02
N THR A 109 -4.26 -7.70 -18.46
CA THR A 109 -5.63 -8.09 -18.86
C THR A 109 -5.95 -7.51 -20.24
N ASP A 110 -6.73 -8.23 -21.05
CA ASP A 110 -7.24 -7.76 -22.35
C ASP A 110 -6.19 -7.01 -23.18
N ASN A 111 -5.08 -7.69 -23.52
CA ASN A 111 -3.94 -7.07 -24.21
C ASN A 111 -4.38 -6.25 -25.43
N GLY A 112 -3.95 -4.99 -25.48
CA GLY A 112 -4.34 -4.04 -26.52
C GLY A 112 -5.66 -3.30 -26.29
N SER A 113 -6.45 -3.65 -25.27
CA SER A 113 -7.61 -2.83 -24.87
C SER A 113 -7.16 -1.50 -24.27
N ARG A 114 -8.01 -0.48 -24.39
CA ARG A 114 -7.78 0.82 -23.78
C ARG A 114 -7.80 0.69 -22.25
N LYS A 115 -6.80 1.28 -21.60
CA LYS A 115 -6.67 1.31 -20.14
C LYS A 115 -6.27 2.70 -19.66
N GLN A 116 -6.70 3.06 -18.47
CA GLN A 116 -6.41 4.35 -17.87
C GLN A 116 -5.79 4.19 -16.49
N ILE A 117 -4.74 4.97 -16.22
CA ILE A 117 -4.15 5.08 -14.88
C ILE A 117 -4.16 6.54 -14.46
N ILE A 118 -4.60 6.82 -13.23
CA ILE A 118 -4.55 8.14 -12.60
C ILE A 118 -3.65 8.04 -11.36
N SER A 119 -2.49 8.69 -11.40
CA SER A 119 -1.53 8.75 -10.29
C SER A 119 -1.68 10.05 -9.52
N LEU A 120 -2.17 9.95 -8.29
CA LEU A 120 -2.37 11.08 -7.38
C LEU A 120 -1.07 11.37 -6.62
N GLY A 121 -0.57 12.61 -6.70
CA GLY A 121 0.71 13.00 -6.12
C GLY A 121 1.87 12.22 -6.75
N ALA A 122 1.94 12.23 -8.09
CA ALA A 122 2.90 11.40 -8.82
C ALA A 122 4.36 11.78 -8.54
N GLY A 123 4.64 13.04 -8.20
CA GLY A 123 5.99 13.54 -7.96
C GLY A 123 6.98 13.09 -9.04
N SER A 124 8.06 12.46 -8.61
CA SER A 124 9.15 11.96 -9.44
C SER A 124 8.95 10.53 -9.97
N ASP A 125 7.74 9.96 -9.86
CA ASP A 125 7.44 8.57 -10.24
C ASP A 125 7.70 8.23 -11.72
N THR A 126 8.52 7.23 -11.99
CA THR A 126 8.94 6.86 -13.35
C THR A 126 8.11 5.73 -13.97
N ARG A 127 7.05 5.27 -13.31
CA ARG A 127 6.27 4.08 -13.71
C ARG A 127 5.68 4.19 -15.11
N PHE A 128 5.18 5.37 -15.52
CA PHE A 128 4.75 5.58 -16.91
C PHE A 128 5.83 5.20 -17.92
N PHE A 129 7.06 5.69 -17.75
CA PHE A 129 8.15 5.43 -18.69
C PHE A 129 8.55 3.96 -18.74
N ARG A 130 8.43 3.24 -17.62
CA ARG A 130 8.65 1.78 -17.55
C ARG A 130 7.56 0.99 -18.26
N PHE A 131 6.33 1.52 -18.33
CA PHE A 131 5.19 0.91 -19.02
C PHE A 131 4.83 1.59 -20.36
N SER A 132 5.69 2.46 -20.89
CA SER A 132 5.46 3.22 -22.12
C SER A 132 5.25 2.35 -23.37
N GLY A 133 5.69 1.09 -23.33
CA GLY A 133 5.45 0.10 -24.38
C GLY A 133 4.07 -0.56 -24.35
N VAL A 134 3.23 -0.29 -23.34
CA VAL A 134 1.88 -0.86 -23.26
C VAL A 134 0.95 -0.12 -24.23
N PRO A 135 0.34 -0.82 -25.21
CA PRO A 135 -0.52 -0.19 -26.19
C PRO A 135 -1.82 0.33 -25.56
N ASN A 136 -2.33 1.45 -26.07
CA ASN A 136 -3.60 2.06 -25.67
C ASN A 136 -3.72 2.40 -24.17
N LEU A 137 -2.58 2.66 -23.50
CA LEU A 137 -2.53 3.17 -22.14
C LEU A 137 -2.63 4.70 -22.13
N ILE A 138 -3.58 5.22 -21.36
CA ILE A 138 -3.72 6.64 -21.03
C ILE A 138 -3.27 6.83 -19.58
N TYR A 139 -2.26 7.65 -19.35
CA TYR A 139 -1.67 7.85 -18.03
C TYR A 139 -1.82 9.31 -17.60
N HIS A 140 -2.41 9.53 -16.44
CA HIS A 140 -2.61 10.84 -15.84
C HIS A 140 -1.76 10.95 -14.57
N GLU A 141 -0.99 12.02 -14.44
CA GLU A 141 -0.24 12.37 -13.24
C GLU A 141 -0.75 13.70 -12.70
N PHE A 142 -1.17 13.73 -11.44
CA PHE A 142 -1.60 14.95 -10.75
C PHE A 142 -0.60 15.29 -9.65
N ASP A 143 -0.12 16.53 -9.61
CA ASP A 143 0.72 17.03 -8.53
C ASP A 143 0.71 18.56 -8.50
N PHE A 144 1.30 19.17 -7.48
CA PHE A 144 1.50 20.61 -7.41
C PHE A 144 2.35 21.09 -8.60
N ALA A 145 2.05 22.31 -9.08
CA ALA A 145 2.73 22.92 -10.22
C ALA A 145 4.27 22.95 -10.09
N SER A 146 4.80 23.09 -8.88
CA SER A 146 6.25 23.03 -8.60
C SER A 146 6.88 21.68 -8.96
N ASN A 147 6.20 20.58 -8.61
CA ASN A 147 6.63 19.22 -8.89
C ASN A 147 6.43 18.89 -10.37
N THR A 148 5.26 19.23 -10.93
CA THR A 148 4.98 18.96 -12.35
C THR A 148 5.89 19.76 -13.28
N THR A 149 6.26 21.01 -12.94
CA THR A 149 7.26 21.78 -13.70
C THR A 149 8.59 21.02 -13.78
N THR A 150 9.06 20.48 -12.65
CA THR A 150 10.28 19.66 -12.60
C THR A 150 10.11 18.41 -13.46
N LYS A 151 8.96 17.74 -13.35
CA LYS A 151 8.62 16.53 -14.10
C LYS A 151 8.63 16.73 -15.62
N VAL A 152 7.96 17.77 -16.09
CA VAL A 152 7.85 18.12 -17.52
C VAL A 152 9.23 18.43 -18.07
N ASN A 153 10.02 19.28 -17.41
CA ASN A 153 11.37 19.60 -17.86
C ASN A 153 12.25 18.34 -17.96
N ARG A 154 12.25 17.48 -16.93
CA ARG A 154 13.02 16.23 -16.96
C ARG A 154 12.57 15.28 -18.05
N THR A 155 11.27 15.18 -18.29
CA THR A 155 10.70 14.33 -19.35
C THR A 155 11.18 14.75 -20.74
N LEU A 156 11.34 16.06 -20.99
CA LEU A 156 11.76 16.60 -22.28
C LEU A 156 13.28 16.61 -22.46
N GLU A 157 14.03 16.89 -21.39
CA GLU A 157 15.49 17.04 -21.41
C GLU A 157 16.24 15.70 -21.32
N ASN A 158 15.70 14.73 -20.58
CA ASN A 158 16.32 13.42 -20.40
C ASN A 158 16.04 12.51 -21.61
N TYR A 159 17.10 12.09 -22.31
CA TYR A 159 16.97 11.31 -23.55
C TYR A 159 16.14 10.01 -23.38
N PRO A 160 16.43 9.12 -22.41
CA PRO A 160 15.60 7.94 -22.18
C PRO A 160 14.12 8.24 -21.98
N MET A 161 13.78 9.23 -21.13
CA MET A 161 12.39 9.60 -20.87
C MET A 161 11.69 10.15 -22.12
N ARG A 162 12.37 11.04 -22.85
CA ARG A 162 11.84 11.59 -24.11
C ARG A 162 11.65 10.51 -25.16
N ALA A 163 12.57 9.55 -25.27
CA ALA A 163 12.46 8.42 -26.18
C ALA A 163 11.28 7.50 -25.82
N ALA A 164 11.07 7.23 -24.53
CA ALA A 164 9.92 6.47 -24.04
C ALA A 164 8.58 7.18 -24.36
N LEU A 165 8.50 8.50 -24.11
CA LEU A 165 7.32 9.29 -24.47
C LEU A 165 7.08 9.29 -25.99
N GLN A 166 8.12 9.43 -26.80
CA GLN A 166 8.02 9.37 -28.26
C GLN A 166 7.58 7.99 -28.74
N SER A 167 8.06 6.91 -28.12
CA SER A 167 7.68 5.54 -28.50
C SER A 167 6.24 5.22 -28.15
N ALA A 168 5.72 5.78 -27.06
CA ALA A 168 4.33 5.64 -26.65
C ALA A 168 3.33 6.45 -27.51
N ASN A 169 3.81 7.32 -28.39
CA ASN A 169 2.98 8.15 -29.27
C ASN A 169 3.31 7.86 -30.74
N THR A 170 2.30 7.60 -31.56
CA THR A 170 2.50 7.23 -32.97
C THR A 170 3.00 8.39 -33.85
N ALA A 171 2.88 9.65 -33.40
CA ALA A 171 3.39 10.84 -34.08
C ALA A 171 4.03 11.85 -33.12
N SER A 172 5.13 12.50 -33.53
CA SER A 172 5.87 13.45 -32.68
C SER A 172 5.12 14.76 -32.35
N THR A 173 4.09 15.10 -33.13
CA THR A 173 3.23 16.28 -32.93
C THR A 173 2.16 16.07 -31.86
N ASP A 174 2.04 14.88 -31.29
CA ASP A 174 1.00 14.52 -30.32
C ASP A 174 1.34 14.97 -28.89
N VAL A 175 2.48 15.63 -28.65
CA VAL A 175 2.89 16.13 -27.33
C VAL A 175 2.74 17.64 -27.26
N ARG A 176 1.86 18.11 -26.37
CA ARG A 176 1.59 19.52 -26.10
C ARG A 176 2.08 19.90 -24.71
N VAL A 177 2.88 20.96 -24.60
CA VAL A 177 3.39 21.47 -23.32
C VAL A 177 2.74 22.83 -23.05
N ALA A 178 2.26 23.07 -21.83
CA ALA A 178 1.71 24.37 -21.46
C ALA A 178 2.81 25.46 -21.50
N PRO A 179 2.47 26.74 -21.78
CA PRO A 179 3.45 27.84 -21.81
C PRO A 179 4.24 27.99 -20.50
N THR A 180 3.60 27.69 -19.37
CA THR A 180 4.16 27.66 -18.01
C THR A 180 5.11 26.49 -17.76
N LYS A 181 5.14 25.49 -18.65
CA LYS A 181 5.93 24.24 -18.55
C LYS A 181 5.62 23.38 -17.33
N ASP A 182 4.47 23.60 -16.71
CA ASP A 182 3.96 22.85 -15.56
C ASP A 182 2.95 21.75 -15.97
N ALA A 183 2.55 21.72 -17.23
CA ALA A 183 1.66 20.71 -17.79
C ALA A 183 2.19 20.14 -19.11
N LEU A 184 1.92 18.86 -19.35
CA LEU A 184 2.23 18.15 -20.59
C LEU A 184 1.07 17.23 -20.94
N TYR A 185 0.62 17.24 -22.19
CA TYR A 185 -0.51 16.46 -22.66
C TYR A 185 -0.14 15.70 -23.92
N SER A 186 -0.49 14.42 -23.95
CA SER A 186 -0.33 13.55 -25.10
C SER A 186 -1.34 12.40 -25.04
N LYS A 187 -1.41 11.59 -26.08
CA LYS A 187 -2.33 10.45 -26.11
C LYS A 187 -2.03 9.40 -25.04
N SER A 188 -0.77 9.31 -24.59
CA SER A 188 -0.32 8.31 -23.61
C SER A 188 0.01 8.87 -22.23
N LEU A 189 0.57 10.08 -22.13
CA LEU A 189 0.92 10.73 -20.84
C LEU A 189 0.32 12.14 -20.75
N ASN A 190 -0.32 12.41 -19.61
CA ASN A 190 -0.93 13.68 -19.26
C ASN A 190 -0.51 14.08 -17.84
N ILE A 191 0.30 15.13 -17.71
CA ILE A 191 0.77 15.70 -16.45
C ILE A 191 -0.03 16.98 -16.18
N HIS A 192 -0.76 17.02 -15.06
CA HIS A 192 -1.65 18.11 -14.68
C HIS A 192 -1.12 18.84 -13.43
N PRO A 193 -0.83 20.15 -13.51
CA PRO A 193 -0.49 20.97 -12.35
C PRO A 193 -1.76 21.24 -11.55
N LEU A 194 -2.06 20.38 -10.58
CA LEU A 194 -3.31 20.35 -9.85
C LEU A 194 -3.06 20.14 -8.36
N ASP A 195 -3.52 21.09 -7.55
CA ASP A 195 -3.76 20.82 -6.13
C ASP A 195 -4.98 19.89 -6.02
N LEU A 196 -4.77 18.67 -5.53
CA LEU A 196 -5.85 17.68 -5.41
C LEU A 196 -7.02 18.18 -4.56
N ARG A 197 -6.80 19.11 -3.61
CA ARG A 197 -7.86 19.71 -2.79
C ARG A 197 -8.82 20.56 -3.60
N GLU A 198 -8.41 20.99 -4.79
CA GLU A 198 -9.20 21.84 -5.68
C GLU A 198 -10.02 21.05 -6.71
N ILE A 199 -9.73 19.75 -6.87
CA ILE A 199 -10.35 18.88 -7.90
C ILE A 199 -11.87 18.77 -7.70
N TYR A 200 -12.36 18.84 -6.45
CA TYR A 200 -13.78 18.73 -6.12
C TYR A 200 -14.45 20.07 -5.79
N THR A 201 -13.70 21.18 -5.73
CA THR A 201 -14.23 22.49 -5.30
C THR A 201 -14.45 23.47 -6.44
N THR A 202 -13.63 23.41 -7.49
CA THR A 202 -13.62 24.44 -8.52
C THR A 202 -14.70 24.17 -9.56
N SER A 203 -15.34 25.21 -10.13
CA SER A 203 -16.06 25.08 -11.41
C SER A 203 -15.15 24.57 -12.54
N ALA A 204 -13.83 24.61 -12.37
CA ALA A 204 -12.83 23.95 -13.22
C ALA A 204 -12.90 22.41 -13.16
N ALA A 205 -13.65 21.81 -12.23
CA ALA A 205 -14.08 20.41 -12.35
C ALA A 205 -15.07 20.19 -13.53
N GLN A 206 -15.62 21.26 -14.11
CA GLN A 206 -16.30 21.23 -15.41
C GLN A 206 -15.33 21.41 -16.59
N ALA A 207 -14.06 21.79 -16.37
CA ALA A 207 -13.05 21.69 -17.40
C ALA A 207 -12.68 20.21 -17.53
N LYS A 208 -13.27 19.54 -18.53
CA LYS A 208 -12.94 18.17 -18.92
C LYS A 208 -11.42 18.00 -18.93
N LEU A 209 -10.88 17.17 -18.03
CA LEU A 209 -9.45 16.89 -18.01
C LEU A 209 -9.04 16.37 -19.39
N GLU A 210 -8.00 16.98 -19.95
CA GLU A 210 -7.56 16.62 -21.29
C GLU A 210 -7.19 15.14 -21.37
N ASN A 211 -7.67 14.48 -22.42
CA ASN A 211 -7.48 13.07 -22.72
C ASN A 211 -8.07 12.06 -21.72
N LEU A 212 -8.77 12.51 -20.67
CA LEU A 212 -9.45 11.59 -19.76
C LEU A 212 -10.61 10.90 -20.48
N ASP A 213 -10.63 9.58 -20.36
CA ASP A 213 -11.64 8.71 -20.92
C ASP A 213 -12.56 8.21 -19.78
N PRO A 214 -13.84 8.64 -19.73
CA PRO A 214 -14.76 8.25 -18.67
C PRO A 214 -15.18 6.79 -18.74
N ASP A 215 -15.01 6.13 -19.90
CA ASP A 215 -15.46 4.76 -20.17
C ASP A 215 -14.33 3.73 -20.11
N ALA A 216 -13.07 4.17 -20.09
CA ALA A 216 -11.92 3.28 -20.00
C ALA A 216 -11.76 2.70 -18.58
N PRO A 217 -11.49 1.38 -18.43
CA PRO A 217 -11.11 0.79 -17.15
C PRO A 217 -10.00 1.61 -16.49
N THR A 218 -10.26 2.09 -15.28
CA THR A 218 -9.42 3.11 -14.63
C THR A 218 -8.86 2.62 -13.31
N LEU A 219 -7.54 2.64 -13.20
CA LEU A 219 -6.79 2.39 -11.97
C LEU A 219 -6.31 3.71 -11.36
N ILE A 220 -6.68 4.00 -10.13
CA ILE A 220 -6.25 5.17 -9.36
C ILE A 220 -5.16 4.76 -8.37
N LEU A 221 -4.03 5.46 -8.37
CA LEU A 221 -2.90 5.21 -7.48
C LEU A 221 -2.76 6.38 -6.48
N SER A 222 -2.59 6.07 -5.19
CA SER A 222 -2.07 6.99 -4.18
C SER A 222 -0.88 6.33 -3.49
N GLU A 223 0.32 6.74 -3.86
CA GLU A 223 1.57 6.20 -3.32
C GLU A 223 2.20 7.22 -2.37
N CYS A 224 1.89 7.13 -1.06
CA CYS A 224 2.21 8.14 -0.05
C CYS A 224 1.71 9.55 -0.42
N CYS A 225 0.53 9.68 -1.03
CA CYS A 225 -0.06 10.97 -1.36
C CYS A 225 -1.19 11.36 -0.38
N LEU A 226 -2.29 10.60 -0.38
CA LEU A 226 -3.49 10.95 0.39
C LEU A 226 -3.27 10.91 1.92
N THR A 227 -2.18 10.30 2.38
CA THR A 227 -1.78 10.30 3.80
C THR A 227 -1.54 11.71 4.37
N TYR A 228 -1.15 12.68 3.51
CA TYR A 228 -0.94 14.08 3.90
C TYR A 228 -2.23 14.89 4.05
N LEU A 229 -3.38 14.32 3.65
CA LEU A 229 -4.68 14.95 3.72
C LEU A 229 -5.52 14.37 4.86
N THR A 230 -6.63 15.02 5.18
CA THR A 230 -7.67 14.44 6.05
C THR A 230 -8.38 13.29 5.34
N ARG A 231 -9.01 12.37 6.08
CA ARG A 231 -9.88 11.33 5.50
C ARG A 231 -10.99 11.96 4.67
N ASP A 232 -11.55 13.08 5.11
CA ASP A 232 -12.64 13.77 4.42
C ASP A 232 -12.18 14.30 3.05
N ASP A 233 -11.08 15.06 2.98
CA ASP A 233 -10.54 15.57 1.70
C ASP A 233 -10.15 14.41 0.77
N GLY A 234 -9.47 13.39 1.31
CA GLY A 234 -9.12 12.19 0.55
C GLY A 234 -10.35 11.44 0.02
N THR A 235 -11.46 11.45 0.75
CA THR A 235 -12.73 10.83 0.32
C THR A 235 -13.43 11.67 -0.75
N LYS A 236 -13.42 13.00 -0.62
CA LYS A 236 -13.97 13.92 -1.63
C LYS A 236 -13.22 13.81 -2.96
N ILE A 237 -11.89 13.76 -2.93
CA ILE A 237 -11.05 13.55 -4.12
C ILE A 237 -11.42 12.24 -4.83
N LEU A 238 -11.43 11.14 -4.09
CA LEU A 238 -11.70 9.82 -4.68
C LEU A 238 -13.13 9.69 -5.19
N ASN A 239 -14.13 10.21 -4.46
CA ASN A 239 -15.51 10.22 -4.93
C ASN A 239 -15.69 11.09 -6.18
N HIS A 240 -15.00 12.24 -6.25
CA HIS A 240 -15.04 13.08 -7.44
C HIS A 240 -14.55 12.30 -8.67
N ILE A 241 -13.39 11.65 -8.57
CA ILE A 241 -12.86 10.84 -9.67
C ILE A 241 -13.79 9.67 -9.99
N LEU A 242 -14.15 8.85 -9.00
CA LEU A 242 -14.91 7.60 -9.20
C LEU A 242 -16.37 7.79 -9.61
N ARG A 243 -16.99 8.94 -9.31
CA ARG A 243 -18.43 9.17 -9.49
C ARG A 243 -18.78 10.35 -10.40
N GLN A 244 -17.88 11.31 -10.58
CA GLN A 244 -18.13 12.49 -11.43
C GLN A 244 -17.30 12.45 -12.72
N MET A 245 -16.08 11.91 -12.68
CA MET A 245 -15.19 11.87 -13.83
C MET A 245 -15.29 10.59 -14.66
N LEU A 246 -15.72 9.49 -14.05
CA LEU A 246 -15.92 8.19 -14.70
C LEU A 246 -17.41 7.87 -14.82
N HIS A 247 -17.78 7.14 -15.88
CA HIS A 247 -19.14 6.63 -16.00
C HIS A 247 -19.43 5.61 -14.86
N PRO A 248 -20.64 5.56 -14.29
CA PRO A 248 -20.96 4.66 -13.17
C PRO A 248 -20.69 3.18 -13.46
N SER A 249 -20.85 2.76 -14.72
CA SER A 249 -20.57 1.39 -15.18
C SER A 249 -19.10 1.11 -15.47
N THR A 250 -18.23 2.11 -15.46
CA THR A 250 -16.81 1.94 -15.77
C THR A 250 -16.13 1.10 -14.69
N PRO A 251 -15.42 0.02 -15.07
CA PRO A 251 -14.56 -0.71 -14.14
C PRO A 251 -13.55 0.25 -13.53
N ALA A 252 -13.47 0.26 -12.21
CA ALA A 252 -12.62 1.19 -11.50
C ALA A 252 -11.95 0.52 -10.32
N ALA A 253 -10.72 0.94 -10.04
CA ALA A 253 -9.96 0.41 -8.93
C ALA A 253 -9.05 1.45 -8.29
N VAL A 254 -8.66 1.17 -7.06
CA VAL A 254 -7.72 1.99 -6.28
C VAL A 254 -6.59 1.13 -5.75
N VAL A 255 -5.39 1.70 -5.66
CA VAL A 255 -4.25 1.15 -4.92
C VAL A 255 -3.63 2.25 -4.07
N PHE A 256 -3.49 1.98 -2.78
CA PHE A 256 -2.93 2.85 -1.77
C PHE A 256 -1.65 2.23 -1.22
N TYR A 257 -0.58 3.01 -1.11
CA TYR A 257 0.58 2.71 -0.30
C TYR A 257 0.73 3.80 0.76
N GLU A 258 0.45 3.47 2.02
CA GLU A 258 0.34 4.46 3.10
C GLU A 258 0.93 3.93 4.42
N PRO A 259 1.39 4.80 5.32
CA PRO A 259 1.77 4.40 6.67
C PRO A 259 0.53 4.00 7.48
N ILE A 260 0.71 3.10 8.43
CA ILE A 260 -0.32 2.60 9.36
C ILE A 260 0.24 2.50 10.80
N LYS A 261 -0.64 2.17 11.74
CA LYS A 261 -0.34 1.86 13.15
C LYS A 261 0.29 3.00 13.97
N PRO A 262 -0.31 4.21 14.03
CA PRO A 262 0.32 5.36 14.68
C PRO A 262 0.38 5.31 16.21
N LYS A 263 -0.39 4.44 16.86
CA LYS A 263 -0.53 4.41 18.33
C LYS A 263 0.41 3.43 19.03
N ASP A 264 1.11 2.55 18.33
CA ASP A 264 2.11 1.70 18.97
C ASP A 264 3.41 2.50 19.23
N ALA A 265 4.39 1.91 19.92
CA ALA A 265 5.63 2.60 20.27
C ALA A 265 6.43 3.08 19.04
N PHE A 266 6.44 2.30 17.96
CA PHE A 266 7.14 2.66 16.73
C PHE A 266 6.37 3.76 15.98
N GLY A 267 5.06 3.60 15.80
CA GLY A 267 4.18 4.58 15.16
C GLY A 267 4.20 5.95 15.85
N GLN A 268 4.20 5.98 17.18
CA GLN A 268 4.34 7.22 17.95
C GLN A 268 5.70 7.90 17.69
N THR A 269 6.78 7.11 17.66
CA THR A 269 8.13 7.60 17.35
C THR A 269 8.23 8.13 15.92
N MET A 270 7.68 7.39 14.95
CA MET A 270 7.61 7.80 13.53
C MET A 270 6.86 9.12 13.39
N THR A 271 5.68 9.23 13.99
CA THR A 271 4.84 10.43 13.94
C THR A 271 5.56 11.63 14.59
N SER A 272 6.20 11.43 15.74
CA SER A 272 6.99 12.47 16.42
C SER A 272 8.16 12.95 15.55
N ASN A 273 8.90 12.02 14.94
CA ASN A 273 10.03 12.34 14.07
C ASN A 273 9.60 13.13 12.82
N LEU A 274 8.49 12.74 12.19
CA LEU A 274 7.94 13.47 11.03
C LEU A 274 7.40 14.84 11.44
N GLY A 275 6.69 14.93 12.56
CA GLY A 275 6.21 16.19 13.13
C GLY A 275 7.34 17.17 13.43
N SER A 276 8.50 16.69 13.91
CA SER A 276 9.69 17.55 14.12
C SER A 276 10.24 18.19 12.83
N ARG A 277 9.88 17.65 11.66
CA ARG A 277 10.20 18.16 10.33
C ARG A 277 9.05 18.96 9.71
N GLY A 278 7.96 19.18 10.44
CA GLY A 278 6.75 19.82 9.95
C GLY A 278 5.93 18.96 8.99
N ILE A 279 6.16 17.65 8.95
CA ILE A 279 5.38 16.71 8.13
C ILE A 279 4.24 16.17 9.02
N GLU A 280 3.02 16.49 8.63
CA GLU A 280 1.79 15.99 9.25
C GLU A 280 1.14 14.96 8.32
N MET A 281 0.55 13.91 8.89
CA MET A 281 -0.18 12.87 8.14
C MET A 281 -1.53 12.61 8.82
N PRO A 282 -2.54 13.47 8.63
CA PRO A 282 -3.82 13.35 9.32
C PRO A 282 -4.50 11.99 9.05
N ALA A 283 -4.50 11.55 7.78
CA ALA A 283 -5.08 10.27 7.39
C ALA A 283 -4.43 9.05 8.07
N LEU A 284 -3.16 9.10 8.48
CA LEU A 284 -2.55 8.01 9.28
C LEU A 284 -3.28 7.79 10.60
N HIS A 285 -3.73 8.87 11.26
CA HIS A 285 -4.46 8.79 12.53
C HIS A 285 -5.91 8.38 12.36
N GLU A 286 -6.51 8.77 11.23
CA GLU A 286 -7.89 8.48 10.92
C GLU A 286 -8.06 7.09 10.28
N ILE A 287 -7.08 6.59 9.51
CA ILE A 287 -7.15 5.30 8.81
C ILE A 287 -5.96 4.43 9.26
N PRO A 288 -5.96 3.98 10.53
CA PRO A 288 -4.73 3.49 11.16
C PRO A 288 -4.41 2.02 10.88
N THR A 289 -5.31 1.22 10.30
CA THR A 289 -5.12 -0.23 10.12
C THR A 289 -5.48 -0.71 8.74
N LEU A 290 -5.08 -1.94 8.41
CA LEU A 290 -5.47 -2.60 7.16
C LEU A 290 -6.99 -2.65 7.02
N GLU A 291 -7.71 -2.94 8.10
CA GLU A 291 -9.18 -2.97 8.07
C GLU A 291 -9.78 -1.58 7.86
N ALA A 292 -9.22 -0.53 8.48
CA ALA A 292 -9.67 0.84 8.21
C ALA A 292 -9.52 1.22 6.72
N HIS A 293 -8.44 0.78 6.07
CA HIS A 293 -8.29 0.94 4.61
C HIS A 293 -9.35 0.15 3.84
N ARG A 294 -9.62 -1.12 4.19
CA ARG A 294 -10.67 -1.93 3.54
C ARG A 294 -12.05 -1.27 3.69
N GLN A 295 -12.38 -0.75 4.86
CA GLN A 295 -13.65 -0.04 5.12
C GLN A 295 -13.75 1.23 4.28
N ARG A 296 -12.70 2.05 4.23
CA ARG A 296 -12.64 3.24 3.39
C ARG A 296 -12.90 2.89 1.92
N ILE A 297 -12.26 1.84 1.41
CA ILE A 297 -12.39 1.42 0.02
C ILE A 297 -13.82 0.94 -0.27
N LYS A 298 -14.42 0.13 0.61
CA LYS A 298 -15.82 -0.29 0.48
C LYS A 298 -16.78 0.90 0.45
N GLN A 299 -16.56 1.92 1.28
CA GLN A 299 -17.36 3.16 1.31
C GLN A 299 -17.26 3.97 0.01
N LEU A 300 -16.20 3.79 -0.79
CA LEU A 300 -16.07 4.40 -2.12
C LEU A 300 -16.89 3.67 -3.20
N GLY A 301 -17.60 2.58 -2.85
CA GLY A 301 -18.33 1.74 -3.80
C GLY A 301 -17.43 0.74 -4.53
N LEU A 302 -16.33 0.32 -3.88
CA LEU A 302 -15.40 -0.70 -4.37
C LEU A 302 -15.49 -1.91 -3.42
N PRO A 303 -16.41 -2.85 -3.67
CA PRO A 303 -16.80 -3.88 -2.69
C PRO A 303 -15.71 -4.93 -2.45
N ARG A 304 -14.91 -5.22 -3.48
CA ARG A 304 -13.82 -6.19 -3.42
C ARG A 304 -12.54 -5.47 -2.98
N THR A 305 -11.94 -5.94 -1.90
CA THR A 305 -10.78 -5.29 -1.29
C THR A 305 -9.70 -6.28 -0.85
N GLY A 306 -8.46 -5.82 -0.83
CA GLY A 306 -7.34 -6.51 -0.22
C GLY A 306 -6.40 -5.52 0.44
N ALA A 307 -5.70 -5.95 1.49
CA ALA A 307 -4.68 -5.14 2.13
C ALA A 307 -3.62 -6.02 2.81
N ARG A 308 -2.36 -5.60 2.75
CA ARG A 308 -1.22 -6.28 3.39
C ARG A 308 -0.22 -5.27 3.90
N THR A 309 0.49 -5.60 4.99
CA THR A 309 1.67 -4.82 5.37
C THR A 309 2.82 -5.06 4.40
N VAL A 310 3.75 -4.11 4.30
CA VAL A 310 4.99 -4.28 3.52
C VAL A 310 5.77 -5.49 4.03
N TYR A 311 5.74 -5.77 5.33
CA TYR A 311 6.39 -6.94 5.92
C TYR A 311 5.76 -8.26 5.46
N ASP A 312 4.42 -8.35 5.40
CA ASP A 312 3.72 -9.55 4.90
C ASP A 312 4.03 -9.81 3.43
N ILE A 313 4.05 -8.75 2.62
CA ILE A 313 4.42 -8.80 1.21
C ILE A 313 5.86 -9.32 1.08
N TYR A 314 6.79 -8.77 1.87
CA TYR A 314 8.20 -9.15 1.84
C TYR A 314 8.46 -10.60 2.24
N THR A 315 7.79 -11.05 3.30
CA THR A 315 7.99 -12.40 3.83
C THR A 315 7.26 -13.47 3.02
N GLY A 316 6.35 -13.06 2.11
CA GLY A 316 5.60 -13.97 1.26
C GLY A 316 4.64 -14.85 2.04
N GLN A 317 4.15 -14.39 3.20
CA GLN A 317 3.18 -15.15 4.00
C GLN A 317 1.97 -15.46 3.10
N PRO A 318 1.62 -16.74 2.92
CA PRO A 318 0.38 -17.07 2.22
C PRO A 318 -0.78 -16.45 3.00
N GLY A 319 -1.81 -15.98 2.30
CA GLY A 319 -3.13 -15.87 2.94
C GLY A 319 -3.51 -17.24 3.51
N PRO A 320 -4.38 -17.30 4.54
CA PRO A 320 -4.85 -18.59 5.04
C PRO A 320 -5.32 -19.44 3.86
N ILE A 321 -4.84 -20.68 3.82
CA ILE A 321 -5.34 -21.69 2.89
C ILE A 321 -6.80 -21.85 3.28
N ALA A 322 -7.73 -21.50 2.39
CA ALA A 322 -9.09 -21.96 2.56
C ALA A 322 -9.00 -23.49 2.56
N GLU A 323 -9.14 -24.11 3.74
CA GLU A 323 -9.40 -25.53 3.81
C GLU A 323 -10.63 -25.77 2.94
N GLN A 324 -10.46 -26.50 1.84
CA GLN A 324 -11.59 -27.02 1.10
C GLN A 324 -12.27 -28.00 2.04
N THR A 325 -13.31 -27.55 2.74
CA THR A 325 -14.18 -28.44 3.50
C THR A 325 -14.76 -29.44 2.49
N PRO A 326 -14.51 -30.75 2.61
CA PRO A 326 -15.15 -31.71 1.74
C PRO A 326 -16.66 -31.65 2.03
N LEU A 327 -17.46 -31.34 1.02
CA LEU A 327 -18.91 -31.52 1.04
C LEU A 327 -19.19 -33.02 1.26
N HIS A 328 -19.32 -33.43 2.53
CA HIS A 328 -19.89 -34.73 2.85
C HIS A 328 -21.41 -34.59 2.79
N ASN A 329 -22.00 -35.32 1.84
CA ASN A 329 -23.45 -35.45 1.67
C ASN A 329 -24.11 -35.88 2.99
N ALA A 330 -24.87 -34.98 3.61
CA ALA A 330 -25.76 -35.31 4.71
C ALA A 330 -27.11 -35.76 4.14
N HIS A 331 -27.19 -37.02 3.75
CA HIS A 331 -28.45 -37.76 3.67
C HIS A 331 -28.17 -39.21 4.05
N ASP A 332 -28.29 -39.54 5.34
CA ASP A 332 -29.22 -40.58 5.79
C ASP A 332 -29.31 -40.57 7.33
N SER A 333 -30.54 -40.68 7.83
CA SER A 333 -30.85 -40.71 9.26
C SER A 333 -31.26 -42.13 9.62
N SER A 334 -30.52 -42.81 10.49
CA SER A 334 -31.11 -43.87 11.34
C SER A 334 -30.26 -44.17 12.58
N PRO A 335 -30.88 -44.47 13.74
CA PRO A 335 -30.17 -44.67 15.00
C PRO A 335 -29.90 -46.15 15.27
N THR A 336 -28.67 -46.54 15.61
CA THR A 336 -28.41 -47.88 16.17
C THR A 336 -27.24 -47.91 17.19
N GLN A 337 -27.64 -48.11 18.45
CA GLN A 337 -27.09 -48.89 19.58
C GLN A 337 -25.59 -48.85 20.01
N PRO A 338 -25.33 -49.01 21.34
CA PRO A 338 -23.98 -48.94 21.94
C PRO A 338 -23.21 -50.27 21.83
N PRO A 339 -21.87 -50.26 22.01
CA PRO A 339 -21.03 -51.42 21.75
C PRO A 339 -20.95 -52.38 22.95
N PRO A 340 -20.73 -53.69 22.73
CA PRO A 340 -20.31 -54.59 23.79
C PRO A 340 -18.78 -54.77 23.82
N THR A 341 -18.28 -54.88 25.04
CA THR A 341 -16.96 -55.35 25.44
C THR A 341 -16.84 -56.87 25.22
N ILE A 342 -15.63 -57.41 24.94
CA ILE A 342 -14.97 -58.54 25.66
C ILE A 342 -13.87 -59.27 24.82
N THR A 343 -12.65 -59.19 25.38
CA THR A 343 -11.53 -60.17 25.54
C THR A 343 -10.99 -61.11 24.44
N ALA A 344 -9.68 -60.95 24.22
CA ALA A 344 -8.58 -61.93 24.16
C ALA A 344 -8.87 -63.44 23.98
N SER A 345 -8.22 -64.06 22.98
CA SER A 345 -7.29 -65.21 23.14
C SER A 345 -6.65 -65.61 21.78
N ASP A 346 -5.32 -65.65 21.76
CA ASP A 346 -4.47 -66.51 20.91
C ASP A 346 -4.40 -67.94 21.54
N PRO A 347 -3.71 -68.98 21.00
CA PRO A 347 -2.91 -69.08 19.75
C PRO A 347 -3.08 -70.42 18.95
N ASP A 348 -2.29 -70.56 17.87
CA ASP A 348 -1.40 -71.70 17.52
C ASP A 348 -1.60 -72.52 16.22
N SER A 349 -0.42 -72.71 15.57
CA SER A 349 0.03 -73.80 14.67
C SER A 349 -0.44 -73.81 13.21
N GLU A 350 0.30 -74.28 12.21
CA GLU A 350 1.73 -74.49 11.87
C GLU A 350 1.73 -74.93 10.38
N ALA A 351 2.92 -75.04 9.76
CA ALA A 351 3.26 -75.85 8.57
C ALA A 351 2.94 -75.24 7.17
N GLU A 352 3.96 -74.81 6.40
CA GLU A 352 4.90 -75.58 5.55
C GLU A 352 4.35 -75.84 4.12
N GLY A 353 5.13 -75.48 3.09
CA GLY A 353 4.76 -75.79 1.70
C GLY A 353 5.55 -75.09 0.60
N SER A 354 6.84 -75.42 0.48
CA SER A 354 7.74 -75.11 -0.65
C SER A 354 7.27 -75.69 -1.99
N THR A 355 7.45 -74.99 -3.12
CA THR A 355 8.21 -75.50 -4.31
C THR A 355 8.24 -74.51 -5.49
N THR A 356 9.46 -74.32 -6.01
CA THR A 356 9.85 -73.67 -7.28
C THR A 356 9.66 -74.61 -8.50
N PRO A 357 9.62 -74.16 -9.78
CA PRO A 357 10.86 -73.84 -10.51
C PRO A 357 10.78 -72.73 -11.61
N ARG A 358 11.96 -72.13 -11.90
CA ARG A 358 12.36 -71.35 -13.12
C ARG A 358 12.83 -72.33 -14.23
N PRO A 359 13.10 -71.95 -15.53
CA PRO A 359 13.67 -70.67 -16.00
C PRO A 359 13.29 -70.14 -17.44
N SER A 360 13.84 -68.95 -17.74
CA SER A 360 14.30 -68.39 -19.04
C SER A 360 13.30 -67.93 -20.12
N PHE A 361 13.26 -66.63 -20.48
CA PHE A 361 13.99 -65.99 -21.61
C PHE A 361 13.52 -64.52 -21.87
N SER A 362 14.50 -63.70 -22.29
CA SER A 362 14.46 -62.49 -23.16
C SER A 362 13.59 -61.25 -22.90
N ASN A 363 14.28 -60.10 -23.00
CA ASN A 363 13.83 -58.70 -23.06
C ASN A 363 12.68 -58.42 -24.05
N ALA A 364 11.70 -57.60 -23.63
CA ALA A 364 11.50 -56.22 -24.11
C ALA A 364 10.08 -55.68 -23.81
N SER A 365 10.05 -54.48 -23.23
CA SER A 365 9.03 -53.42 -23.37
C SER A 365 7.62 -53.56 -22.76
N ALA A 366 7.23 -52.44 -22.13
CA ALA A 366 5.88 -51.92 -21.85
C ALA A 366 5.09 -52.38 -20.60
N ASP A 367 4.64 -51.35 -19.89
CA ASP A 367 3.42 -51.17 -19.07
C ASP A 367 3.22 -51.86 -17.71
N THR A 368 3.22 -51.00 -16.68
CA THR A 368 2.10 -50.69 -15.78
C THR A 368 1.28 -51.84 -15.20
N THR A 369 1.50 -52.20 -13.91
CA THR A 369 0.43 -52.25 -12.87
C THR A 369 0.98 -52.55 -11.45
N THR A 370 0.55 -51.71 -10.50
CA THR A 370 0.17 -52.00 -9.11
C THR A 370 0.84 -53.16 -8.35
N LEU A 371 1.55 -52.83 -7.27
CA LEU A 371 1.48 -53.59 -6.01
C LEU A 371 1.57 -52.63 -4.82
N SER A 372 0.50 -52.69 -4.04
CA SER A 372 0.28 -52.10 -2.74
C SER A 372 1.31 -52.55 -1.71
N SER A 373 1.79 -51.61 -0.90
CA SER A 373 2.14 -51.90 0.50
C SER A 373 2.02 -50.65 1.35
N SER A 374 1.00 -50.68 2.21
CA SER A 374 0.93 -50.08 3.55
C SER A 374 1.41 -48.64 3.72
N SER A 375 0.41 -47.77 3.65
CA SER A 375 0.31 -46.45 4.27
C SER A 375 0.77 -46.44 5.74
N ASP A 376 1.76 -45.59 6.03
CA ASP A 376 1.90 -44.88 7.29
C ASP A 376 2.68 -43.56 7.04
N ASP A 377 1.99 -42.45 7.33
CA ASP A 377 2.48 -41.12 7.68
C ASP A 377 3.69 -40.51 6.95
N LYS A 378 3.44 -39.86 5.80
CA LYS A 378 4.13 -38.61 5.45
C LYS A 378 3.16 -37.60 4.85
N ALA A 379 2.84 -36.60 5.66
CA ALA A 379 2.15 -35.38 5.28
C ALA A 379 2.71 -34.84 3.95
N SER A 380 1.87 -34.89 2.91
CA SER A 380 2.11 -34.26 1.62
C SER A 380 2.20 -32.75 1.82
N GLN A 381 3.42 -32.23 1.83
CA GLN A 381 3.67 -30.81 1.64
C GLN A 381 3.13 -30.45 0.25
N GLN A 382 1.97 -29.82 0.23
CA GLN A 382 1.41 -29.22 -0.97
C GLN A 382 2.37 -28.08 -1.37
N GLU A 383 3.20 -28.31 -2.38
CA GLU A 383 4.07 -27.26 -2.93
C GLU A 383 3.20 -26.09 -3.36
N LYS A 384 3.30 -24.99 -2.59
CA LYS A 384 2.56 -23.76 -2.85
C LYS A 384 2.95 -23.24 -4.22
N SER A 385 1.98 -23.11 -5.13
CA SER A 385 2.24 -22.57 -6.47
C SER A 385 2.95 -21.20 -6.38
N PRO A 386 4.14 -21.03 -6.99
CA PRO A 386 4.92 -19.80 -6.94
C PRO A 386 4.16 -18.55 -7.43
N SER A 387 3.13 -18.73 -8.27
CA SER A 387 2.34 -17.63 -8.84
C SER A 387 1.50 -16.87 -7.83
N LYS A 388 1.23 -17.44 -6.65
CA LYS A 388 0.39 -16.81 -5.60
C LYS A 388 1.18 -15.94 -4.62
N MET A 389 2.51 -16.07 -4.57
CA MET A 389 3.35 -15.31 -3.62
C MET A 389 3.63 -13.89 -4.12
N TRP A 390 3.71 -12.93 -3.19
CA TRP A 390 4.10 -11.55 -3.48
C TRP A 390 5.55 -11.43 -3.92
N ILE A 391 6.45 -12.09 -3.20
CA ILE A 391 7.86 -12.20 -3.52
C ILE A 391 8.23 -13.68 -3.42
N THR A 392 8.82 -14.23 -4.47
CA THR A 392 9.27 -15.62 -4.45
C THR A 392 10.49 -15.76 -3.52
N PRO A 393 10.73 -16.95 -2.95
CA PRO A 393 11.93 -17.17 -2.13
C PRO A 393 13.24 -16.82 -2.85
N GLN A 394 13.32 -17.10 -4.16
CA GLN A 394 14.49 -16.81 -4.99
C GLN A 394 14.71 -15.29 -5.13
N GLU A 395 13.64 -14.54 -5.34
CA GLU A 395 13.73 -13.09 -5.47
C GLU A 395 14.04 -12.42 -4.12
N ARG A 396 13.49 -12.95 -3.03
CA ARG A 396 13.86 -12.50 -1.67
C ARG A 396 15.34 -12.75 -1.40
N GLU A 397 15.85 -13.94 -1.73
CA GLU A 397 17.25 -14.28 -1.56
C GLU A 397 18.17 -13.37 -2.41
N ARG A 398 17.76 -13.04 -3.65
CA ARG A 398 18.49 -12.07 -4.48
C ARG A 398 18.62 -10.72 -3.78
N VAL A 399 17.52 -10.20 -3.22
CA VAL A 399 17.47 -8.92 -2.51
C VAL A 399 18.29 -8.95 -1.22
N GLU A 400 18.23 -10.04 -0.46
CA GLU A 400 18.97 -10.21 0.79
C GLU A 400 20.48 -10.28 0.59
N ARG A 401 20.94 -10.74 -0.57
CA ARG A 401 22.36 -10.78 -0.95
C ARG A 401 22.95 -9.43 -1.38
N LEU A 402 22.12 -8.43 -1.71
CA LEU A 402 22.61 -7.13 -2.16
C LEU A 402 23.32 -6.35 -1.04
N GLU A 403 22.76 -6.39 0.16
CA GLU A 403 23.31 -5.74 1.34
C GLU A 403 23.00 -6.54 2.60
N TRP A 404 23.99 -6.62 3.48
CA TRP A 404 23.81 -7.14 4.84
C TRP A 404 22.80 -6.28 5.61
N LEU A 405 21.89 -6.94 6.33
CA LEU A 405 20.98 -6.31 7.28
C LEU A 405 21.16 -6.97 8.66
N ASP A 406 21.76 -6.24 9.59
CA ASP A 406 21.89 -6.60 11.00
C ASP A 406 20.66 -6.19 11.82
N GLU A 407 20.05 -5.07 11.46
CA GLU A 407 18.83 -4.49 12.07
C GLU A 407 17.52 -5.16 11.58
N VAL A 408 17.40 -6.48 11.77
CA VAL A 408 16.24 -7.26 11.28
C VAL A 408 14.94 -6.90 12.01
N GLU A 409 15.02 -6.60 13.31
CA GLU A 409 13.85 -6.22 14.11
C GLU A 409 13.35 -4.82 13.73
N GLU A 410 14.26 -3.87 13.48
CA GLU A 410 13.93 -2.53 12.99
C GLU A 410 13.32 -2.59 11.58
N TRP A 411 13.82 -3.48 10.72
CA TRP A 411 13.19 -3.75 9.43
C TRP A 411 11.76 -4.26 9.59
N LYS A 412 11.55 -5.26 10.46
CA LYS A 412 10.22 -5.80 10.71
C LYS A 412 9.27 -4.74 11.24
N LEU A 413 9.73 -3.89 12.17
CA LEU A 413 8.95 -2.76 12.67
C LEU A 413 8.61 -1.80 11.54
N LEU A 414 9.60 -1.29 10.79
CA LEU A 414 9.36 -0.35 9.69
C LEU A 414 8.38 -0.93 8.65
N ALA A 415 8.64 -2.15 8.17
CA ALA A 415 7.83 -2.79 7.14
C ALA A 415 6.41 -3.16 7.62
N SER A 416 6.19 -3.34 8.92
CA SER A 416 4.85 -3.59 9.47
C SER A 416 4.02 -2.31 9.61
N HIS A 417 4.64 -1.13 9.46
CA HIS A 417 4.03 0.20 9.60
C HIS A 417 3.72 0.88 8.27
N TYR A 418 3.87 0.17 7.16
CA TYR A 418 3.40 0.58 5.85
C TYR A 418 2.54 -0.52 5.27
N CYS A 419 1.53 -0.14 4.50
CA CYS A 419 0.63 -1.07 3.85
C CYS A 419 0.56 -0.85 2.34
N VAL A 420 0.12 -1.89 1.64
CA VAL A 420 -0.53 -1.77 0.33
C VAL A 420 -1.98 -2.20 0.51
N ALA A 421 -2.92 -1.33 0.17
CA ALA A 421 -4.35 -1.61 0.19
C ALA A 421 -4.94 -1.34 -1.20
N TRP A 422 -5.82 -2.20 -1.68
CA TRP A 422 -6.43 -2.08 -2.99
C TRP A 422 -7.89 -2.49 -2.95
N GLY A 423 -8.66 -2.00 -3.90
CA GLY A 423 -10.02 -2.48 -4.13
C GLY A 423 -10.57 -2.06 -5.48
N TRP A 424 -11.62 -2.73 -5.92
CA TRP A 424 -12.13 -2.60 -7.27
C TRP A 424 -13.63 -2.88 -7.39
N ARG A 425 -14.17 -2.42 -8.51
CA ARG A 425 -15.43 -2.87 -9.12
C ARG A 425 -15.19 -3.14 -10.60
N ASP A 426 -15.90 -4.12 -11.14
CA ASP A 426 -15.83 -4.50 -12.56
C ASP A 426 -16.99 -3.89 -13.39
N GLY A 427 -17.94 -3.21 -12.74
CA GLY A 427 -19.11 -2.67 -13.42
C GLY A 427 -19.93 -1.75 -12.51
N SER A 428 -21.18 -1.48 -12.92
CA SER A 428 -22.10 -0.53 -12.30
C SER A 428 -22.25 -0.72 -10.79
N VAL A 429 -22.19 0.41 -10.06
CA VAL A 429 -22.51 0.50 -8.63
C VAL A 429 -23.98 0.13 -8.34
N ASP A 430 -24.86 0.25 -9.35
CA ASP A 430 -26.31 0.08 -9.23
C ASP A 430 -26.82 -1.31 -9.65
N GLN A 431 -25.98 -2.18 -10.23
CA GLN A 431 -26.38 -3.54 -10.66
C GLN A 431 -26.21 -4.60 -9.57
N MET A 432 -26.14 -4.22 -8.29
CA MET A 432 -26.07 -5.16 -7.17
C MET A 432 -27.44 -5.75 -6.77
N SER A 433 -28.44 -5.73 -7.67
CA SER A 433 -29.76 -6.32 -7.46
C SER A 433 -30.04 -7.45 -8.47
N GLU A 434 -30.43 -8.60 -7.91
CA GLU A 434 -30.95 -9.82 -8.53
C GLU A 434 -29.93 -10.91 -8.88
N GLU A 435 -30.02 -11.99 -8.10
CA GLU A 435 -29.36 -13.28 -8.27
C GLU A 435 -29.73 -13.87 -9.64
N GLY A 436 -28.71 -14.05 -10.49
CA GLY A 436 -28.78 -14.82 -11.72
C GLY A 436 -27.88 -16.05 -11.60
N ASP A 437 -28.50 -17.22 -11.68
CA ASP A 437 -27.93 -18.57 -11.61
C ASP A 437 -26.82 -18.81 -12.67
N GLY A 438 -25.96 -19.78 -12.36
CA GLY A 438 -24.67 -20.05 -12.98
C GLY A 438 -24.69 -20.32 -14.49
N GLY A 439 -23.66 -19.79 -15.16
CA GLY A 439 -23.15 -20.33 -16.41
C GLY A 439 -22.82 -19.28 -17.46
N GLY A 440 -21.55 -18.96 -17.67
CA GLY A 440 -21.11 -18.18 -18.82
C GLY A 440 -19.65 -17.76 -18.71
N GLY A 441 -18.83 -18.12 -19.69
CA GLY A 441 -17.38 -17.85 -19.71
C GLY A 441 -17.03 -16.40 -19.44
N GLY A 442 -15.88 -16.18 -18.77
CA GLY A 442 -15.39 -14.87 -18.32
C GLY A 442 -15.62 -13.78 -19.36
N THR A 443 -16.60 -12.93 -19.09
CA THR A 443 -16.92 -11.81 -19.96
C THR A 443 -15.80 -10.77 -19.86
N LYS A 444 -15.63 -9.95 -20.90
CA LYS A 444 -14.67 -8.83 -20.91
C LYS A 444 -14.86 -7.85 -19.75
N ASP A 445 -16.03 -7.89 -19.12
CA ASP A 445 -16.44 -6.92 -18.11
C ASP A 445 -15.73 -7.11 -16.77
N GLU A 446 -15.09 -8.26 -16.50
CA GLU A 446 -14.42 -8.55 -15.21
C GLU A 446 -12.90 -8.26 -15.19
N VAL A 447 -12.49 -7.08 -15.67
CA VAL A 447 -11.08 -6.72 -15.82
C VAL A 447 -10.27 -6.78 -14.51
N PHE A 448 -10.75 -6.20 -13.42
CA PHE A 448 -10.01 -6.14 -12.15
C PHE A 448 -10.15 -7.43 -11.35
N SER A 449 -11.26 -8.15 -11.46
CA SER A 449 -11.38 -9.48 -10.84
C SER A 449 -10.44 -10.49 -11.46
N ARG A 450 -10.24 -10.46 -12.79
CA ARG A 450 -9.19 -11.27 -13.42
C ARG A 450 -7.79 -10.81 -13.05
N ALA A 451 -7.57 -9.51 -12.92
CA ALA A 451 -6.27 -8.98 -12.53
C ALA A 451 -5.87 -9.40 -11.10
N TRP A 452 -6.79 -9.30 -10.15
CA TRP A 452 -6.46 -9.31 -8.72
C TRP A 452 -7.20 -10.33 -7.87
N GLY A 453 -8.14 -11.10 -8.44
CA GLY A 453 -8.93 -12.09 -7.70
C GLY A 453 -8.08 -13.13 -6.96
N ASP A 454 -6.92 -13.49 -7.52
CA ASP A 454 -5.97 -14.43 -6.91
C ASP A 454 -4.87 -13.76 -6.07
N ILE A 455 -4.85 -12.42 -5.98
CA ILE A 455 -3.82 -11.70 -5.22
C ILE A 455 -4.21 -11.66 -3.74
N ALA A 456 -3.40 -12.31 -2.91
CA ALA A 456 -3.66 -12.44 -1.48
C ALA A 456 -3.74 -11.07 -0.75
N GLY A 457 -4.90 -10.77 -0.16
CA GLY A 457 -5.18 -9.53 0.59
C GLY A 457 -6.28 -9.60 1.66
N TRP A 458 -6.85 -10.78 1.88
CA TRP A 458 -7.96 -11.03 2.82
C TRP A 458 -7.62 -10.66 4.26
N TRP A 459 -8.59 -10.20 5.05
CA TRP A 459 -8.41 -9.96 6.49
C TRP A 459 -7.93 -11.23 7.21
N ARG A 460 -7.13 -11.07 8.28
CA ARG A 460 -6.61 -12.18 9.09
C ARG A 460 -6.83 -11.90 10.57
N GLU A 461 -7.05 -12.95 11.35
CA GLU A 461 -7.26 -12.87 12.80
C GLU A 461 -6.10 -12.17 13.54
N GLU A 462 -4.87 -12.29 13.02
CA GLU A 462 -3.72 -11.60 13.62
C GLU A 462 -3.84 -10.06 13.55
N GLU A 463 -4.60 -9.54 12.59
CA GLU A 463 -4.85 -8.10 12.39
C GLU A 463 -5.76 -7.52 13.50
N ARG A 464 -6.55 -8.36 14.20
CA ARG A 464 -7.48 -7.91 15.24
C ARG A 464 -6.81 -7.12 16.36
N ARG A 465 -5.60 -7.51 16.76
CA ARG A 465 -4.87 -6.80 17.83
C ARG A 465 -4.50 -5.37 17.43
N ASP A 466 -4.15 -5.18 16.17
CA ASP A 466 -3.86 -3.83 15.65
C ASP A 466 -5.16 -3.03 15.59
N ASP A 467 -6.25 -3.62 15.10
CA ASP A 467 -7.57 -2.98 15.05
C ASP A 467 -8.03 -2.52 16.45
N GLU A 468 -7.98 -3.40 17.45
CA GLU A 468 -8.33 -3.08 18.84
C GLU A 468 -7.46 -1.96 19.42
N LEU A 469 -6.13 -2.04 19.24
CA LEU A 469 -5.19 -1.02 19.70
C LEU A 469 -5.49 0.34 19.07
N HIS A 470 -5.94 0.34 17.82
CA HIS A 470 -6.21 1.56 17.07
C HIS A 470 -7.67 2.03 17.14
N GLY A 471 -8.57 1.29 17.78
CA GLY A 471 -9.98 1.62 17.92
C GLY A 471 -10.78 1.42 16.64
N VAL A 472 -10.37 0.45 15.81
CA VAL A 472 -11.05 0.02 14.60
C VAL A 472 -11.86 -1.23 14.92
N ALA A 473 -13.11 -1.30 14.45
CA ALA A 473 -13.92 -2.50 14.62
C ALA A 473 -13.44 -3.58 13.63
N SER A 474 -12.94 -4.70 14.16
CA SER A 474 -12.62 -5.89 13.36
C SER A 474 -13.90 -6.59 12.89
N PRO A 475 -13.84 -7.32 11.75
CA PRO A 475 -14.88 -8.27 11.37
C PRO A 475 -15.14 -9.27 12.52
N GLY A 476 -16.41 -9.55 12.82
CA GLY A 476 -16.78 -10.41 13.94
C GLY A 476 -16.27 -11.85 13.79
N GLY A 477 -15.47 -12.32 14.75
CA GLY A 477 -14.83 -13.64 14.77
C GLY A 477 -15.78 -14.80 15.12
N GLY A 478 -16.85 -14.98 14.34
CA GLY A 478 -17.72 -16.14 14.41
C GLY A 478 -18.06 -16.63 13.02
N GLY A 479 -17.53 -17.80 12.64
CA GLY A 479 -18.17 -18.73 11.69
C GLY A 479 -18.44 -18.30 10.24
N ASP A 480 -18.24 -17.06 9.84
CA ASP A 480 -18.57 -16.62 8.47
C ASP A 480 -17.33 -16.69 7.57
N MET A 481 -16.90 -17.91 7.26
CA MET A 481 -16.13 -18.16 6.04
C MET A 481 -17.04 -18.32 4.80
N GLU A 482 -18.36 -18.27 4.97
CA GLU A 482 -19.36 -18.16 3.91
C GLU A 482 -20.51 -17.24 4.35
N SER A 483 -20.42 -15.96 4.00
CA SER A 483 -21.59 -15.09 3.81
C SER A 483 -21.24 -13.94 2.86
N GLN A 484 -20.63 -14.28 1.72
CA GLN A 484 -20.85 -13.55 0.48
C GLN A 484 -21.78 -14.41 -0.38
N PHE A 485 -22.93 -13.85 -0.74
CA PHE A 485 -24.10 -14.40 -1.48
C PHE A 485 -25.25 -14.96 -0.63
N GLY A 486 -26.46 -14.42 -0.87
CA GLY A 486 -27.76 -14.93 -0.41
C GLY A 486 -28.56 -13.98 0.51
N ALA A 487 -29.56 -13.28 -0.03
CA ALA A 487 -30.48 -12.41 0.72
C ALA A 487 -31.79 -13.14 1.10
N GLY A 488 -32.42 -12.77 2.23
CA GLY A 488 -33.86 -13.04 2.43
C GLY A 488 -34.38 -13.04 3.87
N GLY A 489 -35.14 -12.01 4.26
CA GLY A 489 -35.96 -12.02 5.48
C GLY A 489 -36.70 -10.71 5.73
N ARG A 490 -38.04 -10.73 5.63
CA ARG A 490 -38.95 -9.57 5.59
C ARG A 490 -39.38 -9.05 6.97
N GLY A 491 -39.37 -7.71 7.12
CA GLY A 491 -40.37 -6.84 7.78
C GLY A 491 -40.52 -6.86 9.32
N PRO A 492 -41.27 -5.89 9.94
CA PRO A 492 -42.02 -4.78 9.37
C PRO A 492 -41.69 -3.38 9.96
N ALA A 493 -42.30 -2.37 9.34
CA ALA A 493 -42.33 -0.96 9.74
C ALA A 493 -43.05 -0.72 11.08
N LEU A 494 -42.70 0.37 11.78
CA LEU A 494 -43.59 1.11 12.69
C LEU A 494 -43.18 2.59 12.77
N GLU A 495 -44.17 3.44 12.53
CA GLU A 495 -44.14 4.91 12.62
C GLU A 495 -44.21 5.43 14.07
N SER A 496 -43.71 6.66 14.21
CA SER A 496 -44.22 7.74 15.08
C SER A 496 -44.08 7.64 16.61
N GLY A 497 -43.72 8.77 17.23
CA GLY A 497 -43.86 8.93 18.68
C GLY A 497 -42.98 10.02 19.29
N SER A 498 -43.38 11.27 19.09
CA SER A 498 -42.90 12.42 19.86
C SER A 498 -43.18 12.26 21.36
N ARG A 499 -42.21 12.59 22.22
CA ARG A 499 -42.51 13.29 23.48
C ARG A 499 -41.28 13.93 24.14
N THR A 500 -41.36 15.24 24.19
CA THR A 500 -40.75 16.17 25.14
C THR A 500 -40.98 15.76 26.60
N GLN A 501 -39.97 15.98 27.46
CA GLN A 501 -40.23 16.56 28.78
C GLN A 501 -39.01 17.33 29.32
N GLU A 502 -39.34 18.50 29.85
CA GLU A 502 -38.48 19.57 30.36
C GLU A 502 -38.00 19.32 31.80
N GLY A 503 -36.93 20.05 32.16
CA GLY A 503 -36.76 20.63 33.50
C GLY A 503 -35.54 20.12 34.27
N VAL A 504 -34.80 20.90 35.08
CA VAL A 504 -34.76 22.33 35.43
C VAL A 504 -33.40 22.56 36.14
N ALA A 505 -32.84 23.78 36.01
CA ALA A 505 -31.81 24.47 36.84
C ALA A 505 -30.40 23.81 36.99
N GLY A 506 -29.26 24.48 36.85
CA GLY A 506 -28.94 25.91 36.90
C GLY A 506 -28.35 26.30 38.27
N LEU A 507 -27.03 26.20 38.46
CA LEU A 507 -26.29 27.06 39.40
C LEU A 507 -24.77 27.09 39.13
N ASN A 508 -24.27 28.33 38.99
CA ASN A 508 -22.87 28.76 38.88
C ASN A 508 -22.06 28.52 40.17
N MET A 509 -20.75 28.28 40.07
CA MET A 509 -19.71 29.24 40.51
C MET A 509 -18.25 28.72 40.41
N ARG A 510 -17.44 29.52 39.68
CA ARG A 510 -16.11 30.09 40.02
C ARG A 510 -14.86 29.21 40.17
N THR A 511 -14.04 29.30 39.11
CA THR A 511 -12.64 29.82 39.08
C THR A 511 -11.72 29.61 40.29
N ARG A 512 -10.60 28.92 40.06
CA ARG A 512 -9.27 29.30 40.58
C ARG A 512 -8.17 29.07 39.54
N THR A 513 -7.52 30.17 39.20
CA THR A 513 -6.24 30.30 38.51
C THR A 513 -5.11 29.73 39.37
N PHE A 514 -4.14 29.06 38.73
CA PHE A 514 -2.82 28.83 39.31
C PHE A 514 -1.75 29.26 38.31
N THR A 515 -1.08 30.35 38.64
CA THR A 515 0.18 30.82 38.06
C THR A 515 1.33 30.14 38.81
N SER A 516 2.34 29.66 38.10
CA SER A 516 3.67 29.45 38.69
C SER A 516 4.72 29.90 37.70
N GLY A 517 5.46 30.93 38.11
CA GLY A 517 6.47 31.63 37.34
C GLY A 517 7.84 30.97 37.44
N VAL A 518 8.59 31.13 36.35
CA VAL A 518 9.99 30.73 36.16
C VAL A 518 10.92 31.76 36.82
N PRO A 519 12.00 31.37 37.53
CA PRO A 519 13.02 32.31 37.99
C PRO A 519 14.07 32.59 36.91
N THR A 520 14.32 33.87 36.66
CA THR A 520 15.45 34.41 35.89
C THR A 520 16.74 34.38 36.72
N ARG A 521 17.89 34.12 36.08
CA ARG A 521 19.21 34.07 36.72
C ARG A 521 20.14 35.10 36.08
N GLU A 522 20.38 36.20 36.78
CA GLU A 522 21.52 37.08 36.58
C GLU A 522 22.58 36.81 37.67
N GLN A 523 23.84 36.85 37.24
CA GLN A 523 25.07 37.03 38.03
C GLN A 523 25.52 35.88 38.97
N LEU A 524 26.52 35.13 38.51
CA LEU A 524 27.66 34.71 39.34
C LEU A 524 28.90 34.55 38.44
N VAL A 525 29.95 35.28 38.82
CA VAL A 525 31.22 35.50 38.13
C VAL A 525 32.32 34.72 38.87
N ARG A 526 33.35 34.27 38.10
CA ARG A 526 34.61 33.57 38.48
C ARG A 526 34.47 32.06 38.68
N GLY A 527 35.33 31.21 38.10
CA GLY A 527 36.53 31.38 37.29
C GLY A 527 37.08 30.01 36.88
N GLN A 528 38.25 30.01 36.24
CA GLN A 528 39.07 28.85 35.78
C GLN A 528 38.92 28.42 34.32
N TYR A 529 39.78 28.98 33.45
CA TYR A 529 40.56 28.33 32.39
C TYR A 529 41.75 29.29 32.16
N GLY A 530 43.02 28.94 32.35
CA GLY A 530 43.73 27.81 31.74
C GLY A 530 44.34 28.28 30.41
N ARG A 531 45.35 29.16 30.45
CA ARG A 531 46.14 29.60 29.28
C ARG A 531 47.05 28.45 28.82
N ARG A 532 46.95 28.11 27.53
CA ARG A 532 48.01 27.45 26.75
C ARG A 532 48.82 28.52 26.02
N ASP A 533 50.13 28.40 26.17
CA ASP A 533 51.22 28.48 25.20
C ASP A 533 51.05 29.35 23.95
N VAL A 534 52.02 30.26 23.84
CA VAL A 534 52.36 31.06 22.67
C VAL A 534 53.76 30.59 22.24
N ASP A 535 53.85 30.01 21.05
CA ASP A 535 55.10 29.88 20.30
C ASP A 535 55.38 31.21 19.58
N GLY A 536 56.62 31.68 19.65
CA GLY A 536 57.12 32.83 18.91
C GLY A 536 58.36 33.46 19.53
N GLY A 537 59.53 32.86 19.27
CA GLY A 537 60.85 33.35 19.68
C GLY A 537 61.92 32.30 19.54
#